data_AF-A0A538U4W6-F1
#
_entry.id   AF-A0A538U4W6-F1
#
_cell.length_a   1.000
_cell.length_b   1.000
_cell.length_c   1.000
_cell.angle_alpha   90.00
_cell.angle_beta   90.00
_cell.angle_gamma   90.00
#
_symmetry.space_group_name_H-M   'P 1'
#
loop_
_entity.id
_entity.type
_entity.pdbx_description
1 polymer ?
#
loop_
_entity_poly.entity_id
_entity_poly.type
_entity_poly.pdbx_seq_one_letter_code
_entity_poly.pdbx_strand_id
1 'polypeptide(L)'
;MIRASNEFVTPEEIGNVILVVRQPGAAGGGGGTPDAAAASAGGVIRVSDVARVGRGIKDRDVIARLAADEAVEISVYKEGDANTVAVARAVKRRVQRLQLPPEMKLATVADQSRFIEDAIADVTSAGWLGALLAVVVLFAFLRQLGTTLIVALTIPVSVFATFVIMYRFGLSFNLMSLGGLALAIGHLLDCSIVVLESIFRKREEGLDAKAAAAEGASTVAMAVTASTLTTVAVFFPLVFVEGLAGQLFRDQALTISVSQIASLAVALTLVPTLAALGARFGVPRLERPAGVVGRGGRVLRWMVFAALLVPRLVVQGVLWIGRRLGPVVNRALRPFDAGYAWLERVYPIVLGRALRHRAWVLGVGGASLAVALAIGALLPQNLFPPLSQGEFCAVWPRG
;
A
#
# COMPACT_ATOMS: atom_id res chain seq x y z
N MET A 1 -23.92 -36.75 -34.10
CA MET A 1 -22.80 -35.88 -33.68
C MET A 1 -21.64 -36.79 -33.31
N ILE A 2 -20.59 -36.87 -34.14
CA ILE A 2 -19.41 -37.72 -33.87
C ILE A 2 -18.45 -36.87 -33.02
N ARG A 3 -18.22 -37.26 -31.76
CA ARG A 3 -17.18 -36.63 -30.91
C ARG A 3 -15.94 -37.52 -30.96
N ALA A 4 -14.87 -37.03 -31.58
CA ALA A 4 -13.56 -37.64 -31.53
C ALA A 4 -12.76 -37.08 -30.33
N SER A 5 -11.97 -37.93 -29.67
CA SER A 5 -11.17 -37.59 -28.48
C SER A 5 -9.72 -37.19 -28.81
N ASN A 6 -9.35 -37.11 -30.09
CA ASN A 6 -7.98 -36.87 -30.53
C ASN A 6 -7.85 -35.46 -31.14
N GLU A 7 -6.72 -34.80 -30.89
CA GLU A 7 -6.33 -33.56 -31.55
C GLU A 7 -5.80 -33.88 -32.96
N PHE A 8 -6.51 -33.42 -33.99
CA PHE A 8 -6.07 -33.55 -35.38
C PHE A 8 -5.45 -32.22 -35.84
N VAL A 9 -4.26 -32.29 -36.43
CA VAL A 9 -3.48 -31.10 -36.82
C VAL A 9 -3.75 -30.72 -38.29
N THR A 10 -4.10 -31.71 -39.12
CA THR A 10 -4.35 -31.50 -40.55
C THR A 10 -5.71 -32.04 -41.01
N PRO A 11 -6.35 -31.43 -42.02
CA PRO A 11 -7.58 -31.95 -42.61
C PRO A 11 -7.43 -33.36 -43.19
N GLU A 12 -6.21 -33.71 -43.64
CA GLU A 12 -5.88 -35.01 -44.21
C GLU A 12 -5.90 -36.13 -43.15
N GLU A 13 -5.45 -35.85 -41.92
CA GLU A 13 -5.56 -36.78 -40.79
C GLU A 13 -7.02 -37.11 -40.46
N ILE A 14 -7.90 -36.10 -40.49
CA ILE A 14 -9.34 -36.28 -40.27
C ILE A 14 -9.96 -37.11 -41.39
N GLY A 15 -9.54 -36.87 -42.65
CA GLY A 15 -10.00 -37.66 -43.80
C GLY A 15 -9.62 -39.14 -43.73
N ASN A 16 -8.47 -39.46 -43.12
CA ASN A 16 -7.97 -40.83 -42.98
C ASN A 16 -8.54 -41.60 -41.78
N VAL A 17 -9.44 -41.00 -40.99
CA VAL A 17 -10.11 -41.69 -39.89
C VAL A 17 -10.98 -42.82 -40.45
N ILE A 18 -10.79 -44.03 -39.92
CA ILE A 18 -11.54 -45.23 -40.32
C ILE A 18 -12.89 -45.26 -39.61
N LEU A 19 -13.98 -45.37 -40.36
CA LEU A 19 -15.33 -45.52 -39.84
C LEU A 19 -15.67 -47.01 -39.70
N VAL A 20 -15.84 -47.47 -38.46
CA VAL A 20 -16.32 -48.83 -38.20
C VAL A 20 -17.86 -48.82 -38.27
N VAL A 21 -18.41 -49.41 -39.32
CA VAL A 21 -19.86 -49.57 -39.48
C VAL A 21 -20.33 -50.70 -38.57
N ARG A 22 -21.03 -50.38 -37.47
CA ARG A 22 -21.72 -51.38 -36.65
C ARG A 22 -23.05 -51.73 -37.31
N GLN A 23 -23.18 -52.95 -37.83
CA GLN A 23 -24.44 -53.43 -38.39
C GLN A 23 -25.52 -53.46 -37.28
N PRO A 24 -26.72 -52.89 -37.53
CA PRO A 24 -27.82 -52.94 -36.56
C PRO A 24 -28.46 -54.32 -36.62
N GLY A 25 -27.94 -55.26 -35.83
CA GLY A 25 -28.44 -56.64 -35.82
C GLY A 25 -27.62 -57.60 -34.98
N ALA A 26 -27.26 -57.23 -33.75
CA ALA A 26 -26.74 -58.18 -32.76
C ALA A 26 -27.10 -57.71 -31.34
N ALA A 27 -28.40 -57.77 -31.03
CA ALA A 27 -28.84 -57.85 -29.65
C ALA A 27 -28.70 -59.33 -29.23
N GLY A 28 -27.75 -59.63 -28.34
CA GLY A 28 -27.67 -60.96 -27.73
C GLY A 28 -26.30 -61.34 -27.18
N GLY A 29 -26.11 -61.11 -25.87
CA GLY A 29 -25.45 -62.06 -24.96
C GLY A 29 -23.92 -62.22 -24.99
N GLY A 30 -23.30 -61.99 -23.84
CA GLY A 30 -22.09 -62.70 -23.39
C GLY A 30 -20.77 -61.98 -23.63
N GLY A 31 -20.03 -61.75 -22.54
CA GLY A 31 -18.72 -61.11 -22.55
C GLY A 31 -17.70 -61.86 -23.41
N GLY A 32 -17.12 -61.15 -24.36
CA GLY A 32 -15.98 -61.56 -25.16
C GLY A 32 -15.41 -60.32 -25.83
N THR A 33 -14.08 -60.16 -25.77
CA THR A 33 -13.32 -59.18 -26.53
C THR A 33 -13.79 -59.16 -27.99
N PRO A 34 -14.10 -57.99 -28.58
CA PRO A 34 -14.52 -57.94 -29.98
C PRO A 34 -13.33 -58.30 -30.86
N ASP A 35 -13.33 -59.52 -31.40
CA ASP A 35 -12.38 -59.95 -32.42
C ASP A 35 -12.51 -59.04 -33.65
N ALA A 36 -11.41 -58.37 -33.97
CA ALA A 36 -11.24 -57.46 -35.10
C ALA A 36 -11.29 -58.17 -36.48
N ALA A 37 -11.67 -59.44 -36.53
CA ALA A 37 -11.55 -60.31 -37.71
C ALA A 37 -12.85 -60.49 -38.51
N ALA A 38 -14.00 -59.97 -38.06
CA ALA A 38 -15.28 -60.10 -38.77
C ALA A 38 -15.65 -58.88 -39.65
N ALA A 39 -14.72 -57.94 -39.88
CA ALA A 39 -14.92 -56.79 -40.77
C ALA A 39 -14.39 -57.01 -42.21
N SER A 40 -13.90 -58.21 -42.54
CA SER A 40 -13.21 -58.50 -43.80
C SER A 40 -14.15 -58.96 -44.93
N ALA A 41 -15.16 -58.15 -45.22
CA ALA A 41 -15.89 -58.19 -46.51
C ALA A 41 -16.52 -56.84 -46.91
N GLY A 42 -16.36 -55.79 -46.10
CA GLY A 42 -16.66 -54.41 -46.47
C GLY A 42 -15.37 -53.62 -46.41
N GLY A 43 -14.97 -52.99 -47.51
CA GLY A 43 -13.74 -52.19 -47.56
C GLY A 43 -13.65 -51.19 -46.41
N VAL A 44 -12.42 -50.90 -45.97
CA VAL A 44 -12.16 -49.87 -44.95
C VAL A 44 -12.71 -48.54 -45.46
N ILE A 45 -13.83 -48.07 -44.91
CA ILE A 45 -14.44 -46.79 -45.28
C ILE A 45 -13.76 -45.69 -44.46
N ARG A 46 -13.10 -44.77 -45.15
CA ARG A 46 -12.50 -43.58 -44.55
C ARG A 46 -13.51 -42.43 -44.55
N VAL A 47 -13.31 -41.44 -43.66
CA VAL A 47 -14.14 -40.23 -43.64
C VAL A 47 -14.09 -39.51 -45.00
N SER A 48 -12.94 -39.53 -45.70
CA SER A 48 -12.78 -39.00 -47.06
C SER A 48 -13.71 -39.65 -48.09
N ASP A 49 -14.13 -40.89 -47.87
CA ASP A 49 -14.93 -41.66 -48.83
C ASP A 49 -16.42 -41.31 -48.73
N VAL A 50 -16.84 -40.69 -47.62
CA VAL A 50 -18.25 -40.35 -47.32
C VAL A 50 -18.48 -38.86 -47.08
N ALA A 51 -17.42 -38.06 -46.95
CA ALA A 51 -17.52 -36.62 -46.71
C ALA A 51 -16.34 -35.85 -47.31
N ARG A 52 -16.59 -34.58 -47.67
CA ARG A 52 -15.50 -33.64 -48.00
C ARG A 52 -14.92 -33.07 -46.71
N VAL A 53 -13.64 -33.33 -46.49
CA VAL A 53 -12.90 -32.75 -45.36
C VAL A 53 -12.10 -31.58 -45.86
N GLY A 54 -12.31 -30.41 -45.25
CA GLY A 54 -11.62 -29.18 -45.60
C GLY A 54 -11.56 -28.25 -44.40
N ARG A 55 -10.69 -27.23 -44.46
CA ARG A 55 -10.67 -26.18 -43.45
C ARG A 55 -11.88 -25.28 -43.65
N GLY A 56 -12.83 -25.35 -42.71
CA GLY A 56 -13.93 -24.40 -42.60
C GLY A 56 -13.65 -23.34 -41.54
N ILE A 57 -14.43 -22.27 -41.56
CA ILE A 57 -14.50 -21.34 -40.43
C ILE A 57 -15.44 -21.98 -39.42
N LYS A 58 -15.01 -22.11 -38.16
CA LYS A 58 -15.89 -22.54 -37.07
C LYS A 58 -17.03 -21.51 -36.94
N ASP A 59 -18.26 -21.98 -36.76
CA ASP A 59 -19.40 -21.09 -36.51
C ASP A 59 -19.06 -20.09 -35.39
N ARG A 60 -19.30 -18.81 -35.66
CA ARG A 60 -18.97 -17.72 -34.74
C ARG A 60 -20.07 -17.62 -33.69
N ASP A 61 -19.78 -18.09 -32.49
CA ASP A 61 -20.66 -17.92 -31.33
C ASP A 61 -20.62 -16.49 -30.77
N VAL A 62 -19.54 -15.74 -31.02
CA VAL A 62 -19.29 -14.39 -30.50
C VAL A 62 -18.77 -13.49 -31.61
N ILE A 63 -19.37 -12.31 -31.76
CA ILE A 63 -18.90 -11.25 -32.65
C ILE A 63 -18.39 -10.11 -31.77
N ALA A 64 -17.09 -9.83 -31.82
CA ALA A 64 -16.48 -8.68 -31.15
C ALA A 64 -16.29 -7.54 -32.16
N ARG A 65 -16.63 -6.31 -31.74
CA ARG A 65 -16.46 -5.10 -32.55
C ARG A 65 -15.84 -4.00 -31.71
N LEU A 66 -14.95 -3.22 -32.31
CA LEU A 66 -14.37 -2.03 -31.72
C LEU A 66 -14.66 -0.84 -32.65
N ALA A 67 -15.35 0.18 -32.13
CA ALA A 67 -15.74 1.37 -32.92
C ALA A 67 -16.42 1.06 -34.27
N ALA A 68 -17.24 0.00 -34.30
CA ALA A 68 -17.96 -0.56 -35.45
C ALA A 68 -17.18 -1.50 -36.39
N ASP A 69 -15.85 -1.59 -36.27
CA ASP A 69 -15.03 -2.53 -37.04
C ASP A 69 -14.98 -3.91 -36.36
N GLU A 70 -14.94 -5.01 -37.14
CA GLU A 70 -14.73 -6.35 -36.58
C GLU A 70 -13.35 -6.43 -35.91
N ALA A 71 -13.33 -6.92 -34.68
CA ALA A 71 -12.13 -7.02 -33.87
C ALA A 71 -12.02 -8.41 -33.24
N VAL A 72 -10.79 -8.77 -32.87
CA VAL A 72 -10.53 -9.95 -32.04
C VAL A 72 -10.09 -9.45 -30.68
N GLU A 73 -10.84 -9.82 -29.64
CA GLU A 73 -10.47 -9.53 -28.26
C GLU A 73 -9.47 -10.57 -27.74
N ILE A 74 -8.40 -10.10 -27.11
CA ILE A 74 -7.46 -10.95 -26.39
C ILE A 74 -7.41 -10.46 -24.94
N SER A 75 -8.08 -11.18 -24.05
CA SER A 75 -8.10 -10.89 -22.62
C SER A 75 -6.91 -11.57 -21.94
N VAL A 76 -6.08 -10.79 -21.23
CA VAL A 76 -4.90 -11.30 -20.52
C VAL A 76 -5.16 -11.22 -19.02
N TYR A 77 -5.15 -12.36 -18.36
CA TYR A 77 -5.30 -12.45 -16.91
C TYR A 77 -3.94 -12.67 -16.24
N LYS A 78 -3.73 -12.00 -15.10
CA LYS A 78 -2.55 -12.22 -14.28
C LYS A 78 -2.69 -13.53 -13.50
N GLU A 79 -1.57 -14.17 -13.18
CA GLU A 79 -1.55 -15.22 -12.16
C GLU A 79 -1.78 -14.62 -10.75
N GLY A 80 -2.24 -15.46 -9.81
CA GLY A 80 -2.73 -15.05 -8.49
C GLY A 80 -1.81 -14.07 -7.76
N ASP A 81 -0.53 -14.40 -7.65
CA ASP A 81 0.47 -13.63 -6.90
C ASP A 81 1.23 -12.60 -7.75
N ALA A 82 0.95 -12.53 -9.05
CA ALA A 82 1.65 -11.61 -9.96
C ALA A 82 1.20 -10.16 -9.72
N ASN A 83 2.16 -9.24 -9.76
CA ASN A 83 1.90 -7.80 -9.69
C ASN A 83 1.26 -7.30 -10.99
N THR A 84 0.03 -6.80 -10.92
CA THR A 84 -0.76 -6.36 -12.07
C THR A 84 -0.04 -5.32 -12.94
N VAL A 85 0.62 -4.33 -12.31
CA VAL A 85 1.33 -3.26 -13.03
C VAL A 85 2.56 -3.82 -13.74
N ALA A 86 3.32 -4.71 -13.10
CA ALA A 86 4.49 -5.34 -13.71
C ALA A 86 4.11 -6.21 -14.92
N VAL A 87 3.03 -7.00 -14.80
CA VAL A 87 2.50 -7.83 -15.88
C VAL A 87 2.02 -6.96 -17.04
N ALA A 88 1.21 -5.92 -16.77
CA ALA A 88 0.73 -5.01 -17.81
C ALA A 88 1.88 -4.32 -18.56
N ARG A 89 2.92 -3.87 -17.85
CA ARG A 89 4.13 -3.32 -18.50
C ARG A 89 4.87 -4.35 -19.33
N ALA A 90 4.95 -5.60 -18.88
CA ALA A 90 5.58 -6.68 -19.65
C ALA A 90 4.79 -6.99 -20.94
N VAL A 91 3.47 -7.07 -20.86
CA VAL A 91 2.58 -7.26 -22.00
C VAL A 91 2.71 -6.09 -22.98
N LYS A 92 2.63 -4.83 -22.52
CA LYS A 92 2.82 -3.63 -23.36
C LYS A 92 4.16 -3.66 -24.10
N ARG A 93 5.26 -4.00 -23.40
CA ARG A 93 6.59 -4.15 -24.03
C ARG A 93 6.63 -5.25 -25.09
N ARG A 94 5.90 -6.35 -24.89
CA ARG A 94 5.85 -7.45 -25.87
C ARG A 94 4.98 -7.09 -27.07
N VAL A 95 3.85 -6.43 -26.83
CA VAL A 95 2.94 -5.92 -27.85
C VAL A 95 3.62 -4.90 -28.76
N GLN A 96 4.40 -3.97 -28.20
CA GLN A 96 5.17 -3.00 -29.00
C GLN A 96 6.23 -3.65 -29.91
N ARG A 97 6.64 -4.89 -29.65
CA ARG A 97 7.62 -5.63 -30.46
C ARG A 97 6.96 -6.54 -31.50
N LEU A 98 5.64 -6.68 -31.49
CA LEU A 98 4.93 -7.45 -32.50
C LEU A 98 4.89 -6.65 -33.80
N GLN A 99 5.38 -7.26 -34.87
CA GLN A 99 5.19 -6.73 -36.22
C GLN A 99 3.87 -7.26 -36.74
N LEU A 100 2.88 -6.36 -36.84
CA LEU A 100 1.59 -6.68 -37.43
C LEU A 100 1.59 -6.36 -38.93
N PRO A 101 0.78 -7.07 -39.72
CA PRO A 101 0.45 -6.65 -41.08
C PRO A 101 -0.10 -5.22 -41.06
N PRO A 102 0.16 -4.40 -42.09
CA PRO A 102 -0.25 -2.99 -42.13
C PRO A 102 -1.77 -2.78 -42.04
N GLU A 103 -2.55 -3.83 -42.34
CA GLU A 103 -4.01 -3.85 -42.26
C GLU A 103 -4.53 -4.03 -40.82
N MET A 104 -3.70 -4.50 -39.88
CA MET A 104 -4.11 -4.83 -38.52
C MET A 104 -3.64 -3.77 -37.52
N LYS A 105 -4.56 -3.28 -36.70
CA LYS A 105 -4.28 -2.33 -35.62
C LYS A 105 -4.56 -2.96 -34.26
N LEU A 106 -3.61 -2.82 -33.33
CA LEU A 106 -3.80 -3.19 -31.94
C LEU A 106 -4.28 -1.97 -31.16
N ALA A 107 -5.42 -2.11 -30.49
CA ALA A 107 -5.95 -1.12 -29.57
C ALA A 107 -6.16 -1.76 -28.20
N THR A 108 -5.77 -1.07 -27.14
CA THR A 108 -6.04 -1.50 -25.77
C THR A 108 -7.45 -1.07 -25.38
N VAL A 109 -8.33 -2.03 -25.12
CA VAL A 109 -9.72 -1.77 -24.74
C VAL A 109 -9.83 -1.48 -23.25
N ALA A 110 -9.27 -2.35 -22.41
CA ALA A 110 -9.28 -2.22 -20.95
C ALA A 110 -7.89 -2.43 -20.36
N ASP A 111 -7.52 -1.62 -19.36
CA ASP A 111 -6.24 -1.73 -18.65
C ASP A 111 -6.35 -1.32 -17.18
N GLN A 112 -6.52 -2.32 -16.30
CA GLN A 112 -6.59 -2.12 -14.86
C GLN A 112 -5.31 -1.54 -14.25
N SER A 113 -4.16 -1.67 -14.92
CA SER A 113 -2.90 -1.13 -14.39
C SER A 113 -2.90 0.39 -14.32
N ARG A 114 -3.62 1.07 -15.24
CA ARG A 114 -3.75 2.54 -15.22
C ARG A 114 -4.44 3.02 -13.96
N PHE A 115 -5.56 2.41 -13.58
CA PHE A 115 -6.27 2.74 -12.35
C PHE A 115 -5.36 2.58 -11.11
N ILE A 116 -4.55 1.51 -11.06
CA ILE A 116 -3.61 1.29 -9.97
C ILE A 116 -2.49 2.34 -9.99
N GLU A 117 -1.91 2.65 -11.16
CA GLU A 117 -0.86 3.67 -11.31
C GLU A 117 -1.36 5.08 -10.91
N ASP A 118 -2.56 5.45 -11.35
CA ASP A 118 -3.21 6.72 -11.00
C ASP A 118 -3.49 6.79 -9.50
N ALA A 119 -4.04 5.73 -8.91
CA ALA A 119 -4.30 5.70 -7.47
C ALA A 119 -3.01 5.72 -6.63
N ILE A 120 -1.91 5.11 -7.11
CA ILE A 120 -0.58 5.24 -6.50
C ILE A 120 -0.11 6.70 -6.55
N ALA A 121 -0.26 7.36 -7.70
CA ALA A 121 0.12 8.76 -7.86
C ALA A 121 -0.70 9.68 -6.93
N ASP A 122 -2.01 9.43 -6.82
CA ASP A 122 -2.91 10.16 -5.93
C ASP A 122 -2.51 9.98 -4.47
N VAL A 123 -2.32 8.74 -4.00
CA VAL A 123 -1.87 8.48 -2.62
C VAL A 123 -0.50 9.09 -2.34
N THR A 124 0.41 9.03 -3.31
CA THR A 124 1.75 9.61 -3.17
C THR A 124 1.68 11.14 -3.07
N SER A 125 0.86 11.79 -3.91
CA SER A 125 0.67 13.24 -3.88
C SER A 125 0.00 13.71 -2.59
N ALA A 126 -1.04 12.99 -2.14
CA ALA A 126 -1.71 13.25 -0.88
C ALA A 126 -0.77 13.03 0.31
N GLY A 127 0.06 11.99 0.27
CA GLY A 127 1.10 11.72 1.27
C GLY A 127 2.13 12.85 1.36
N TRP A 128 2.59 13.38 0.23
CA TRP A 128 3.49 14.54 0.20
C TRP A 128 2.83 15.80 0.75
N LEU A 129 1.60 16.09 0.34
CA LEU A 129 0.84 17.23 0.84
C LEU A 129 0.60 17.12 2.35
N GLY A 130 0.21 15.94 2.83
CA GLY A 130 0.01 15.64 4.25
C GLY A 130 1.31 15.79 5.06
N ALA A 131 2.42 15.26 4.55
CA ALA A 131 3.73 15.42 5.19
C ALA A 131 4.17 16.89 5.24
N LEU A 132 3.97 17.65 4.16
CA LEU A 132 4.27 19.09 4.12
C LEU A 132 3.42 19.86 5.14
N LEU A 133 2.11 19.61 5.17
CA LEU A 133 1.20 20.23 6.14
C LEU A 133 1.60 19.88 7.57
N ALA A 134 1.94 18.62 7.85
CA ALA A 134 2.40 18.20 9.16
C ALA A 134 3.69 18.94 9.59
N VAL A 135 4.65 19.11 8.68
CA VAL A 135 5.87 19.89 8.95
C VAL A 135 5.56 21.35 9.21
N VAL A 136 4.63 21.96 8.46
CA VAL A 136 4.20 23.35 8.66
C VAL A 136 3.52 23.55 10.01
N VAL A 137 2.60 22.64 10.38
CA VAL A 137 1.91 22.68 11.68
C VAL A 137 2.91 22.48 12.80
N LEU A 138 3.78 21.47 12.70
CA LEU A 138 4.83 21.21 13.68
C LEU A 138 5.77 22.41 13.84
N PHE A 139 6.09 23.08 12.73
CA PHE A 139 6.88 24.29 12.77
C PHE A 139 6.19 25.44 13.51
N ALA A 140 4.88 25.60 13.29
CA ALA A 140 4.08 26.60 13.99
C ALA A 140 4.09 26.38 15.52
N PHE A 141 4.03 25.12 15.97
CA PHE A 141 4.08 24.77 17.39
C PHE A 141 5.49 24.86 18.00
N LEU A 142 6.50 24.25 17.36
CA LEU A 142 7.85 24.15 17.94
C LEU A 142 8.69 25.42 17.77
N ARG A 143 8.40 26.24 16.75
CA ARG A 143 9.07 27.53 16.44
C ARG A 143 10.59 27.45 16.28
N GLN A 144 11.16 26.25 16.25
CA GLN A 144 12.57 25.98 16.10
C GLN A 144 12.79 25.00 14.94
N LEU A 145 13.35 25.53 13.85
CA LEU A 145 13.58 24.77 12.61
C LEU A 145 14.45 23.53 12.81
N GLY A 146 15.36 23.53 13.79
CA GLY A 146 16.17 22.35 14.11
C GLY A 146 15.31 21.19 14.61
N THR A 147 14.41 21.45 15.55
CA THR A 147 13.54 20.44 16.17
C THR A 147 12.50 19.93 15.17
N THR A 148 11.87 20.84 14.41
CA THR A 148 10.94 20.48 13.33
C THR A 148 11.61 19.61 12.26
N LEU A 149 12.85 19.92 11.86
CA LEU A 149 13.55 19.14 10.85
C LEU A 149 13.91 17.72 11.33
N ILE A 150 14.26 17.55 12.61
CA ILE A 150 14.54 16.22 13.16
C ILE A 150 13.32 15.32 12.95
N VAL A 151 12.11 15.82 13.23
CA VAL A 151 10.86 15.10 12.97
C VAL A 151 10.56 14.95 11.48
N ALA A 152 10.80 15.99 10.68
CA ALA A 152 10.62 15.90 9.22
C ALA A 152 11.51 14.81 8.59
N LEU A 153 12.73 14.62 9.12
CA LEU A 153 13.65 13.57 8.69
C LEU A 153 13.24 12.18 9.18
N THR A 154 12.47 12.07 10.27
CA THR A 154 11.99 10.76 10.74
C THR A 154 10.86 10.21 9.87
N ILE A 155 10.06 11.06 9.21
CA ILE A 155 9.00 10.63 8.27
C ILE A 155 9.53 9.66 7.20
N PRO A 156 10.50 10.04 6.33
CA PRO A 156 10.97 9.14 5.27
C PRO A 156 11.64 7.88 5.83
N VAL A 157 12.32 7.98 6.98
CA VAL A 157 12.97 6.83 7.61
C VAL A 157 11.93 5.84 8.16
N SER A 158 10.86 6.33 8.81
CA SER A 158 9.77 5.49 9.30
C SER A 158 9.00 4.83 8.16
N VAL A 159 8.72 5.57 7.08
CA VAL A 159 8.08 5.02 5.87
C VAL A 159 8.96 3.94 5.23
N PHE A 160 10.27 4.20 5.10
CA PHE A 160 11.21 3.20 4.58
C PHE A 160 11.28 1.95 5.47
N ALA A 161 11.38 2.12 6.79
CA ALA A 161 11.36 1.00 7.75
C ALA A 161 10.06 0.18 7.63
N THR A 162 8.93 0.86 7.43
CA THR A 162 7.64 0.22 7.17
C THR A 162 7.71 -0.64 5.91
N PHE A 163 8.23 -0.13 4.79
CA PHE A 163 8.38 -0.91 3.56
C PHE A 163 9.28 -2.14 3.71
N VAL A 164 10.37 -2.03 4.47
CA VAL A 164 11.26 -3.17 4.76
C VAL A 164 10.51 -4.27 5.50
N ILE A 165 9.70 -3.90 6.49
CA ILE A 165 8.91 -4.86 7.27
C ILE A 165 7.78 -5.44 6.42
N MET A 166 7.07 -4.61 5.63
CA MET A 166 6.02 -5.06 4.70
C MET A 166 6.56 -6.10 3.70
N TYR A 167 7.73 -5.84 3.12
CA TYR A 167 8.40 -6.77 2.21
C TYR A 167 8.69 -8.12 2.90
N ARG A 168 9.09 -8.09 4.18
CA ARG A 168 9.32 -9.32 4.95
C ARG A 168 8.04 -10.11 5.22
N PHE A 169 6.92 -9.43 5.41
CA PHE A 169 5.61 -10.07 5.62
C PHE A 169 4.91 -10.48 4.31
N GLY A 170 5.56 -10.28 3.15
CA GLY A 170 4.97 -10.61 1.85
C GLY A 170 3.79 -9.72 1.47
N LEU A 171 3.67 -8.53 2.07
CA LEU A 171 2.59 -7.59 1.75
C LEU A 171 2.83 -6.99 0.37
N SER A 172 1.79 -7.03 -0.47
CA SER A 172 1.85 -6.48 -1.82
C SER A 172 1.67 -4.97 -1.81
N PHE A 173 2.25 -4.29 -2.81
CA PHE A 173 2.04 -2.85 -3.03
C PHE A 173 0.75 -2.66 -3.83
N ASN A 174 -0.35 -2.42 -3.12
CA ASN A 174 -1.70 -2.32 -3.69
C ASN A 174 -2.46 -1.13 -3.08
N LEU A 175 -3.67 -0.87 -3.57
CA LEU A 175 -4.48 0.26 -3.13
C LEU A 175 -4.79 0.21 -1.62
N MET A 176 -5.06 -0.98 -1.07
CA MET A 176 -5.44 -1.14 0.34
C MET A 176 -4.26 -0.91 1.30
N SER A 177 -3.09 -1.48 0.99
CA SER A 177 -1.86 -1.23 1.75
C SER A 177 -1.42 0.23 1.65
N LEU A 178 -1.51 0.85 0.48
CA LEU A 178 -1.23 2.27 0.29
C LEU A 178 -2.19 3.18 1.03
N GLY A 179 -3.50 2.87 1.00
CA GLY A 179 -4.50 3.57 1.80
C GLY A 179 -4.19 3.45 3.30
N GLY A 180 -3.78 2.26 3.76
CA GLY A 180 -3.32 2.04 5.12
C GLY A 180 -2.10 2.90 5.48
N LEU A 181 -1.11 2.97 4.60
CA LEU A 181 0.07 3.82 4.79
C LEU A 181 -0.30 5.30 4.81
N ALA A 182 -1.18 5.75 3.92
CA ALA A 182 -1.65 7.13 3.85
C ALA A 182 -2.34 7.57 5.15
N LEU A 183 -3.22 6.71 5.69
CA LEU A 183 -3.85 6.92 7.00
C LEU A 183 -2.81 6.92 8.13
N ALA A 184 -1.81 6.03 8.04
CA ALA A 184 -0.78 5.92 9.06
C ALA A 184 0.21 7.09 9.08
N ILE A 185 0.47 7.78 7.96
CA ILE A 185 1.43 8.91 7.89
C ILE A 185 1.09 9.99 8.94
N GLY A 186 -0.20 10.27 9.16
CA GLY A 186 -0.64 11.22 10.18
C GLY A 186 -0.19 10.83 11.59
N HIS A 187 -0.37 9.56 11.96
CA HIS A 187 0.02 9.02 13.26
C HIS A 187 1.52 8.67 13.36
N LEU A 188 2.21 8.55 12.22
CA LEU A 188 3.62 8.16 12.16
C LEU A 188 4.52 9.17 12.88
N LEU A 189 4.05 10.40 13.06
CA LEU A 189 4.78 11.47 13.69
C LEU A 189 4.57 11.55 15.21
N ASP A 190 3.47 11.01 15.74
CA ASP A 190 3.03 11.23 17.11
C ASP A 190 4.10 10.81 18.12
N CYS A 191 4.63 9.58 17.98
CA CYS A 191 5.69 9.08 18.86
C CYS A 191 6.95 9.94 18.78
N SER A 192 7.34 10.36 17.57
CA SER A 192 8.53 11.18 17.36
C SER A 192 8.38 12.57 18.00
N ILE A 193 7.18 13.17 17.91
CA ILE A 193 6.87 14.47 18.50
C ILE A 193 6.91 14.38 20.03
N VAL A 194 6.23 13.40 20.63
CA VAL A 194 6.18 13.25 22.09
C VAL A 194 7.57 13.00 22.68
N VAL A 195 8.37 12.14 22.05
CA VAL A 195 9.75 11.89 22.48
C VAL A 195 10.59 13.16 22.36
N LEU A 196 10.51 13.86 21.24
CA LEU A 196 11.31 15.06 21.02
C LEU A 196 10.95 16.21 21.97
N GLU A 197 9.66 16.39 22.25
CA GLU A 197 9.16 17.38 23.21
C GLU A 197 9.64 17.08 24.63
N SER A 198 9.60 15.81 25.04
CA SER A 198 10.14 15.39 26.34
C SER A 198 11.65 15.67 26.45
N ILE A 199 12.41 15.40 25.38
CA ILE A 199 13.83 15.73 25.32
C ILE A 199 14.03 17.24 25.40
N PHE A 200 13.25 18.02 24.66
CA PHE A 200 13.33 19.48 24.64
C PHE A 200 13.07 20.09 26.02
N ARG A 201 12.00 19.67 26.69
CA ARG A 201 11.68 20.05 28.07
C ARG A 201 12.85 19.76 29.03
N LYS A 202 13.46 18.58 28.91
CA LYS A 202 14.66 18.21 29.71
C LYS A 202 15.87 19.12 29.43
N ARG A 203 15.99 19.69 28.23
CA ARG A 203 17.04 20.70 27.95
C ARG A 203 16.74 22.05 28.57
N GLU A 204 15.47 22.45 28.59
CA GLU A 204 15.05 23.70 29.25
C GLU A 204 15.25 23.61 30.77
N GLU A 205 15.14 22.41 31.34
CA GLU A 205 15.53 22.10 32.72
C GLU A 205 17.06 22.16 32.96
N GLY A 206 17.87 22.36 31.92
CA GLY A 206 19.31 22.59 32.00
C GLY A 206 20.21 21.37 31.77
N LEU A 207 19.65 20.20 31.38
CA LEU A 207 20.43 19.00 31.12
C LEU A 207 21.26 19.11 29.83
N ASP A 208 22.48 18.53 29.86
CA ASP A 208 23.29 18.37 28.65
C ASP A 208 22.53 17.56 27.60
N ALA A 209 22.85 17.83 26.34
CA ALA A 209 22.25 17.24 25.17
C ALA A 209 22.01 15.73 25.22
N LYS A 210 23.02 14.99 25.68
CA LYS A 210 22.97 13.54 25.77
C LYS A 210 22.12 13.06 26.95
N ALA A 211 22.27 13.73 28.09
CA ALA A 211 21.49 13.42 29.28
C ALA A 211 20.01 13.69 29.04
N ALA A 212 19.67 14.85 28.46
CA ALA A 212 18.32 15.21 28.06
C ALA A 212 17.73 14.21 27.05
N ALA A 213 18.53 13.74 26.09
CA ALA A 213 18.07 12.74 25.12
C ALA A 213 17.75 11.39 25.79
N ALA A 214 18.61 10.92 26.69
CA ALA A 214 18.42 9.66 27.40
C ALA A 214 17.23 9.74 28.38
N GLU A 215 17.21 10.74 29.26
CA GLU A 215 16.18 10.89 30.29
C GLU A 215 14.83 11.29 29.68
N GLY A 216 14.83 12.19 28.69
CA GLY A 216 13.63 12.61 28.00
C GLY A 216 12.95 11.44 27.30
N ALA A 217 13.71 10.61 26.59
CA ALA A 217 13.18 9.42 25.91
C ALA A 217 12.69 8.36 26.90
N SER A 218 13.47 8.05 27.96
CA SER A 218 13.06 7.05 28.95
C SER A 218 11.81 7.44 29.72
N THR A 219 11.61 8.74 29.98
CA THR A 219 10.44 9.24 30.70
C THR A 219 9.13 8.95 29.96
N VAL A 220 9.12 9.08 28.63
CA VAL A 220 7.91 8.90 27.83
C VAL A 220 7.83 7.56 27.10
N ALA A 221 8.89 6.75 27.12
CA ALA A 221 8.97 5.47 26.41
C ALA A 221 7.76 4.56 26.68
N MET A 222 7.36 4.42 27.94
CA MET A 222 6.18 3.63 28.32
C MET A 222 4.88 4.21 27.76
N ALA A 223 4.71 5.54 27.82
CA ALA A 223 3.50 6.21 27.35
C ALA A 223 3.35 6.08 25.82
N VAL A 224 4.42 6.32 25.05
CA VAL A 224 4.37 6.20 23.58
C VAL A 224 4.22 4.75 23.13
N THR A 225 4.84 3.80 23.84
CA THR A 225 4.67 2.37 23.55
C THR A 225 3.22 1.94 23.81
N ALA A 226 2.64 2.33 24.95
CA ALA A 226 1.24 2.03 25.27
C ALA A 226 0.28 2.63 24.22
N SER A 227 0.48 3.89 23.83
CA SER A 227 -0.32 4.55 22.79
C SER A 227 -0.19 3.90 21.41
N THR A 228 0.97 3.36 21.09
CA THR A 228 1.18 2.61 19.83
C THR A 228 0.43 1.29 19.89
N LEU A 229 0.56 0.56 21.00
CA LEU A 229 -0.08 -0.74 21.20
C LEU A 229 -1.61 -0.65 21.23
N THR A 230 -2.20 0.43 21.74
CA THR A 230 -3.67 0.61 21.66
C THR A 230 -4.14 0.75 20.22
N THR A 231 -3.39 1.48 19.39
CA THR A 231 -3.68 1.61 17.95
C THR A 231 -3.55 0.26 17.25
N VAL A 232 -2.47 -0.47 17.52
CA VAL A 232 -2.29 -1.84 17.00
C VAL A 232 -3.42 -2.76 17.48
N ALA A 233 -3.86 -2.67 18.73
CA ALA A 233 -4.94 -3.49 19.27
C ALA A 233 -6.30 -3.23 18.60
N VAL A 234 -6.52 -2.05 18.02
CA VAL A 234 -7.73 -1.74 17.24
C VAL A 234 -7.67 -2.33 15.84
N PHE A 235 -6.52 -2.23 15.16
CA PHE A 235 -6.40 -2.65 13.75
C PHE A 235 -5.98 -4.11 13.57
N PHE A 236 -5.12 -4.64 14.43
CA PHE A 236 -4.60 -6.00 14.31
C PHE A 236 -5.68 -7.10 14.29
N PRO A 237 -6.76 -7.02 15.10
CA PRO A 237 -7.82 -8.03 15.05
C PRO A 237 -8.49 -8.16 13.68
N LEU A 238 -8.45 -7.11 12.86
CA LEU A 238 -9.05 -7.09 11.53
C LEU A 238 -8.40 -8.09 10.56
N VAL A 239 -7.19 -8.56 10.87
CA VAL A 239 -6.48 -9.60 10.12
C VAL A 239 -7.16 -10.97 10.21
N PHE A 240 -7.94 -11.21 11.26
CA PHE A 240 -8.68 -12.46 11.47
C PHE A 240 -10.09 -12.43 10.90
N VAL A 241 -10.50 -11.32 10.27
CA VAL A 241 -11.80 -11.23 9.60
C VAL A 241 -11.75 -12.08 8.33
N GLU A 242 -12.74 -12.96 8.17
CA GLU A 242 -12.86 -13.83 7.01
C GLU A 242 -13.71 -13.20 5.90
N GLY A 243 -13.67 -13.80 4.71
CA GLY A 243 -14.42 -13.36 3.54
C GLY A 243 -13.75 -12.25 2.73
N LEU A 244 -14.46 -11.75 1.73
CA LEU A 244 -13.94 -10.76 0.77
C LEU A 244 -13.53 -9.45 1.45
N ALA A 245 -14.34 -8.98 2.41
CA ALA A 245 -14.01 -7.79 3.20
C ALA A 245 -12.73 -7.98 4.01
N GLY A 246 -12.58 -9.14 4.66
CA GLY A 246 -11.38 -9.49 5.42
C GLY A 246 -10.12 -9.51 4.57
N GLN A 247 -10.17 -10.07 3.36
CA GLN A 247 -9.03 -10.06 2.43
C GLN A 247 -8.58 -8.65 2.05
N LEU A 248 -9.53 -7.73 1.83
CA LEU A 248 -9.22 -6.34 1.47
C LEU A 248 -8.67 -5.55 2.66
N PHE A 249 -9.30 -5.66 3.84
CA PHE A 249 -8.92 -4.91 5.02
C PHE A 249 -7.68 -5.48 5.71
N ARG A 250 -7.33 -6.75 5.49
CA ARG A 250 -6.12 -7.38 6.06
C ARG A 250 -4.85 -6.63 5.68
N ASP A 251 -4.67 -6.31 4.40
CA ASP A 251 -3.48 -5.61 3.91
C ASP A 251 -3.40 -4.19 4.49
N GLN A 252 -4.55 -3.50 4.59
CA GLN A 252 -4.65 -2.18 5.19
C GLN A 252 -4.30 -2.22 6.69
N ALA A 253 -4.89 -3.15 7.45
CA ALA A 253 -4.69 -3.31 8.88
C ALA A 253 -3.26 -3.70 9.25
N LEU A 254 -2.66 -4.62 8.50
CA LEU A 254 -1.26 -5.00 8.68
C LEU A 254 -0.32 -3.84 8.36
N THR A 255 -0.59 -3.08 7.30
CA THR A 255 0.23 -1.92 6.94
C THR A 255 0.19 -0.85 8.04
N ILE A 256 -0.99 -0.53 8.58
CA ILE A 256 -1.13 0.40 9.71
C ILE A 256 -0.35 -0.13 10.92
N SER A 257 -0.58 -1.38 11.32
CA SER A 257 0.05 -1.96 12.52
C SER A 257 1.58 -1.99 12.41
N VAL A 258 2.11 -2.42 11.26
CA VAL A 258 3.55 -2.46 10.98
C VAL A 258 4.14 -1.05 10.99
N SER A 259 3.46 -0.08 10.36
CA SER A 259 3.94 1.30 10.31
C SER A 259 4.03 1.96 11.69
N GLN A 260 3.07 1.66 12.58
CA GLN A 260 3.06 2.14 13.96
C GLN A 260 4.24 1.56 14.76
N ILE A 261 4.48 0.26 14.64
CA ILE A 261 5.63 -0.39 15.28
C ILE A 261 6.95 0.16 14.73
N ALA A 262 7.05 0.37 13.41
CA ALA A 262 8.21 0.96 12.77
C ALA A 262 8.45 2.40 13.27
N SER A 263 7.40 3.21 13.36
CA SER A 263 7.49 4.58 13.90
C SER A 263 7.93 4.59 15.35
N LEU A 264 7.39 3.72 16.21
CA LEU A 264 7.81 3.60 17.59
C LEU A 264 9.30 3.28 17.69
N ALA A 265 9.79 2.33 16.90
CA ALA A 265 11.21 1.98 16.86
C ALA A 265 12.07 3.18 16.44
N VAL A 266 11.67 3.91 15.41
CA VAL A 266 12.37 5.13 14.95
C VAL A 266 12.33 6.23 16.01
N ALA A 267 11.19 6.43 16.67
CA ALA A 267 10.99 7.45 17.70
C ALA A 267 11.85 7.19 18.95
N LEU A 268 12.04 5.93 19.36
CA LEU A 268 12.85 5.60 20.54
C LEU A 268 14.35 5.48 20.25
N THR A 269 14.75 5.36 18.98
CA THR A 269 16.17 5.15 18.60
C THR A 269 16.75 6.35 17.85
N LEU A 270 16.15 6.73 16.73
CA LEU A 270 16.66 7.75 15.83
C LEU A 270 16.46 9.15 16.41
N VAL A 271 15.28 9.45 16.96
CA VAL A 271 14.96 10.79 17.48
C VAL A 271 15.90 11.20 18.62
N PRO A 272 16.14 10.38 19.67
CA PRO A 272 17.07 10.75 20.74
C PRO A 272 18.50 10.91 20.22
N THR A 273 18.90 10.06 19.27
CA THR A 273 20.24 10.13 18.64
C THR A 273 20.42 11.43 17.87
N LEU A 274 19.44 11.81 17.04
CA LEU A 274 19.45 13.07 16.28
C LEU A 274 19.35 14.28 17.21
N ALA A 275 18.56 14.22 18.27
CA ALA A 275 18.43 15.30 19.25
C ALA A 275 19.71 15.50 20.08
N ALA A 276 20.43 14.43 20.41
CA ALA A 276 21.72 14.48 21.08
C ALA A 276 22.84 15.02 20.16
N LEU A 277 22.81 14.65 18.87
CA LEU A 277 23.75 15.15 17.86
C LEU A 277 23.49 16.61 17.52
N GLY A 278 22.22 16.99 17.33
CA GLY A 278 21.72 18.34 17.01
C GLY A 278 22.00 19.41 18.06
N ALA A 279 22.58 19.02 19.19
CA ALA A 279 22.82 19.83 20.37
C ALA A 279 24.26 20.20 20.65
N ARG A 280 25.20 19.38 20.13
CA ARG A 280 26.65 19.62 20.19
C ARG A 280 27.08 20.84 19.37
N PHE A 281 26.13 21.69 19.02
CA PHE A 281 26.25 22.92 18.27
C PHE A 281 26.35 24.17 19.18
N GLY A 282 26.52 23.97 20.49
CA GLY A 282 27.23 24.88 21.41
C GLY A 282 28.52 24.21 21.91
N VAL A 283 29.68 24.82 21.67
CA VAL A 283 31.06 24.32 21.96
C VAL A 283 31.25 24.19 23.49
N PRO A 284 31.87 23.12 24.10
CA PRO A 284 33.30 22.79 23.92
C PRO A 284 33.80 21.32 24.07
N ARG A 285 35.06 21.16 23.60
CA ARG A 285 36.12 20.13 23.75
C ARG A 285 35.77 18.63 23.64
N LEU A 286 36.19 18.06 22.52
CA LEU A 286 36.40 16.62 22.34
C LEU A 286 37.69 16.20 23.06
N GLU A 287 37.59 15.50 24.19
CA GLU A 287 38.63 14.56 24.58
C GLU A 287 38.66 13.41 23.56
N ARG A 288 39.81 13.22 22.94
CA ARG A 288 40.07 12.12 22.01
C ARG A 288 40.22 10.84 22.83
N PRO A 289 39.43 9.77 22.60
CA PRO A 289 39.81 8.47 23.10
C PRO A 289 41.03 8.00 22.30
N ALA A 290 42.12 7.74 23.03
CA ALA A 290 43.27 7.01 22.54
C ALA A 290 42.90 5.53 22.33
N GLY A 291 43.48 4.92 21.31
CA GLY A 291 43.72 3.48 21.31
C GLY A 291 42.91 2.62 20.34
N VAL A 292 43.66 2.03 19.40
CA VAL A 292 43.46 0.72 18.75
C VAL A 292 42.38 0.62 17.67
N VAL A 293 42.82 0.61 16.39
CA VAL A 293 42.02 0.05 15.28
C VAL A 293 42.94 -0.76 14.34
N GLY A 294 42.64 -2.06 14.23
CA GLY A 294 43.22 -2.96 13.23
C GLY A 294 42.66 -2.74 11.82
N ARG A 295 43.37 -3.29 10.82
CA ARG A 295 43.23 -3.05 9.37
C ARG A 295 41.81 -3.25 8.77
N GLY A 296 40.90 -3.97 9.46
CA GLY A 296 39.51 -4.20 9.01
C GLY A 296 38.48 -3.11 9.37
N GLY A 297 38.83 -2.14 10.24
CA GLY A 297 37.89 -1.12 10.71
C GLY A 297 37.63 0.05 9.74
N ARG A 298 38.30 0.09 8.57
CA ARG A 298 38.26 1.27 7.68
C ARG A 298 36.92 1.42 6.95
N VAL A 299 36.33 0.31 6.51
CA VAL A 299 35.02 0.30 5.84
C VAL A 299 33.90 0.52 6.85
N LEU A 300 33.95 -0.15 8.00
CA LEU A 300 33.02 0.07 9.10
C LEU A 300 33.06 1.52 9.60
N ARG A 301 34.26 2.12 9.70
CA ARG A 301 34.42 3.54 10.06
C ARG A 301 33.92 4.48 8.97
N TRP A 302 34.01 4.14 7.69
CA TRP A 302 33.42 4.93 6.59
C TRP A 302 31.89 4.82 6.55
N MET A 303 31.32 3.65 6.83
CA MET A 303 29.87 3.48 6.94
C MET A 303 29.31 4.21 8.16
N VAL A 304 29.96 4.11 9.32
CA VAL A 304 29.61 4.86 10.53
C VAL A 304 29.85 6.36 10.33
N PHE A 305 30.90 6.76 9.61
CA PHE A 305 31.16 8.15 9.25
C PHE A 305 30.09 8.70 8.30
N ALA A 306 29.73 8.00 7.22
CA ALA A 306 28.66 8.41 6.32
C ALA A 306 27.30 8.48 7.04
N ALA A 307 26.98 7.49 7.87
CA ALA A 307 25.77 7.46 8.69
C ALA A 307 25.70 8.60 9.72
N LEU A 308 26.83 9.14 10.18
CA LEU A 308 26.90 10.28 11.12
C LEU A 308 27.14 11.63 10.44
N LEU A 309 27.71 11.65 9.23
CA LEU A 309 28.05 12.86 8.47
C LEU A 309 26.85 13.41 7.71
N VAL A 310 26.04 12.54 7.09
CA VAL A 310 24.83 12.96 6.36
C VAL A 310 23.83 13.66 7.27
N PRO A 311 23.48 13.14 8.47
CA PRO A 311 22.63 13.87 9.42
C PRO A 311 23.28 15.19 9.88
N ARG A 312 24.61 15.23 10.03
CA ARG A 312 25.34 16.43 10.44
C ARG A 312 25.29 17.54 9.40
N LEU A 313 25.48 17.23 8.12
CA LEU A 313 25.44 18.21 7.03
C LEU A 313 24.02 18.74 6.81
N VAL A 314 23.02 17.86 6.90
CA VAL A 314 21.60 18.22 6.82
C VAL A 314 21.21 19.17 7.96
N VAL A 315 21.59 18.84 9.20
CA VAL A 315 21.32 19.70 10.36
C VAL A 315 22.07 21.04 10.25
N GLN A 316 23.31 21.06 9.75
CA GLN A 316 24.10 22.30 9.56
C GLN A 316 23.50 23.23 8.50
N GLY A 317 23.09 22.70 7.34
CA GLY A 317 22.44 23.49 6.31
C GLY A 317 21.13 24.11 6.80
N VAL A 318 20.36 23.37 7.61
CA VAL A 318 19.07 23.81 8.10
C VAL A 318 19.15 24.79 9.27
N LEU A 319 20.13 24.65 10.17
CA LEU A 319 20.38 25.66 11.21
C LEU A 319 20.80 27.00 10.59
N TRP A 320 21.55 26.97 9.48
CA TRP A 320 21.93 28.18 8.74
C TRP A 320 20.71 28.86 8.11
N ILE A 321 19.85 28.09 7.43
CA ILE A 321 18.56 28.55 6.89
C ILE A 321 17.67 29.10 8.01
N GLY A 322 17.61 28.43 9.15
CA GLY A 322 16.69 28.81 10.21
C GLY A 322 17.06 30.06 10.99
N ARG A 323 18.37 30.33 11.16
CA ARG A 323 18.82 31.62 11.71
C ARG A 323 18.51 32.80 10.78
N ARG A 324 18.49 32.58 9.47
CA ARG A 324 18.16 33.60 8.46
C ARG A 324 16.65 33.85 8.36
N LEU A 325 15.82 32.80 8.43
CA LEU A 325 14.36 32.89 8.27
C LEU A 325 13.60 33.14 9.59
N GLY A 326 14.20 32.84 10.74
CA GLY A 326 13.59 32.97 12.06
C GLY A 326 12.87 34.30 12.33
N PRO A 327 13.44 35.48 12.02
CA PRO A 327 12.79 36.76 12.29
C PRO A 327 11.51 36.99 11.46
N VAL A 328 11.50 36.52 10.22
CA VAL A 328 10.37 36.64 9.30
C VAL A 328 9.24 35.71 9.74
N VAL A 329 9.59 34.45 10.03
CA VAL A 329 8.64 33.45 10.55
C VAL A 329 8.01 33.94 11.85
N ASN A 330 8.83 34.41 12.80
CA ASN A 330 8.32 34.79 14.11
C ASN A 330 7.34 35.96 14.04
N ARG A 331 7.48 36.84 13.03
CA ARG A 331 6.51 37.90 12.75
C ARG A 331 5.20 37.35 12.18
N ALA A 332 5.27 36.34 11.31
CA ALA A 332 4.11 35.71 10.70
C ALA A 332 3.27 34.88 11.70
N LEU A 333 3.90 34.26 12.71
CA LEU A 333 3.23 33.37 13.68
C LEU A 333 2.61 34.10 14.90
N ARG A 334 2.82 35.41 15.06
CA ARG A 334 2.22 36.20 16.16
C ARG A 334 0.71 35.99 16.40
N PRO A 335 -0.17 35.95 15.36
CA PRO A 335 -1.59 35.71 15.59
C PRO A 335 -1.87 34.30 16.15
N PHE A 336 -1.08 33.31 15.74
CA PHE A 336 -1.20 31.94 16.25
C PHE A 336 -0.86 31.89 17.75
N ASP A 337 0.20 32.58 18.18
CA ASP A 337 0.58 32.66 19.60
C ASP A 337 -0.50 33.31 20.46
N ALA A 338 -1.08 34.41 19.96
CA ALA A 338 -2.14 35.11 20.66
C ALA A 338 -3.37 34.19 20.84
N GLY A 339 -3.69 33.39 19.82
CA GLY A 339 -4.73 32.37 19.89
C GLY A 339 -4.40 31.25 20.89
N TYR A 340 -3.18 30.71 20.84
CA TYR A 340 -2.72 29.67 21.75
C TYR A 340 -2.73 30.14 23.22
N ALA A 341 -2.18 31.32 23.49
CA ALA A 341 -2.16 31.92 24.83
C ALA A 341 -3.56 32.32 25.34
N TRP A 342 -4.50 32.60 24.44
CA TRP A 342 -5.91 32.75 24.81
C TRP A 342 -6.50 31.39 25.25
N LEU A 343 -6.25 30.33 24.47
CA LEU A 343 -6.72 28.99 24.77
C LEU A 343 -6.17 28.48 26.11
N GLU A 344 -4.88 28.70 26.36
CA GLU A 344 -4.19 28.32 27.61
C GLU A 344 -4.78 29.02 28.84
N ARG A 345 -5.27 30.26 28.71
CA ARG A 345 -5.95 30.98 29.80
C ARG A 345 -7.40 30.54 30.00
N VAL A 346 -8.10 30.20 28.92
CA VAL A 346 -9.52 29.82 28.98
C VAL A 346 -9.70 28.38 29.41
N TYR A 347 -8.83 27.46 28.99
CA TYR A 347 -8.97 26.03 29.26
C TYR A 347 -9.09 25.68 30.75
N PRO A 348 -8.24 26.21 31.67
CA PRO A 348 -8.37 25.95 33.11
C PRO A 348 -9.71 26.43 33.70
N ILE A 349 -10.25 27.55 33.19
CA ILE A 349 -11.55 28.09 33.63
C ILE A 349 -12.67 27.14 33.23
N VAL A 350 -12.65 26.68 31.98
CA VAL A 350 -13.62 25.73 31.44
C VAL A 350 -13.53 24.39 32.19
N LEU A 351 -12.32 23.88 32.41
CA LEU A 351 -12.08 22.65 33.16
C LEU A 351 -12.61 22.76 34.60
N GLY A 352 -12.34 23.87 35.29
CA GLY A 352 -12.86 24.11 36.63
C GLY A 352 -14.40 24.23 36.67
N ARG A 353 -15.04 24.69 35.60
CA ARG A 353 -16.51 24.70 35.48
C ARG A 353 -17.05 23.29 35.20
N ALA A 354 -16.40 22.54 34.32
CA ALA A 354 -16.75 21.15 34.00
C ALA A 354 -16.70 20.26 35.26
N LEU A 355 -15.63 20.37 36.05
CA LEU A 355 -15.47 19.61 37.29
C LEU A 355 -16.53 19.96 38.35
N ARG A 356 -16.95 21.23 38.42
CA ARG A 356 -18.02 21.68 39.33
C ARG A 356 -19.41 21.18 38.92
N HIS A 357 -19.64 20.96 37.63
CA HIS A 357 -20.92 20.51 37.09
C HIS A 357 -20.85 19.07 36.53
N ARG A 358 -20.35 18.13 37.34
CA ARG A 358 -20.17 16.72 36.95
C ARG A 358 -21.42 16.07 36.33
N ALA A 359 -22.61 16.35 36.86
CA ALA A 359 -23.86 15.78 36.35
C ALA A 359 -24.17 16.28 34.93
N TRP A 360 -23.87 17.55 34.65
CA TRP A 360 -24.06 18.12 33.33
C TRP A 360 -23.05 17.57 32.32
N VAL A 361 -21.78 17.44 32.72
CA VAL A 361 -20.74 16.82 31.88
C VAL A 361 -21.09 15.37 31.53
N LEU A 362 -21.52 14.58 32.52
CA LEU A 362 -21.97 13.20 32.29
C LEU A 362 -23.23 13.14 31.43
N GLY A 363 -24.18 14.06 31.64
CA GLY A 363 -25.41 14.14 30.84
C GLY A 363 -25.13 14.48 29.38
N VAL A 364 -24.29 15.49 29.12
CA VAL A 364 -23.86 15.86 27.76
C VAL A 364 -23.06 14.73 27.11
N GLY A 365 -22.14 14.10 27.85
CA GLY A 365 -21.39 12.94 27.37
C GLY A 365 -22.31 11.78 26.98
N GLY A 366 -23.25 11.41 27.86
CA GLY A 366 -24.24 10.36 27.59
C GLY A 366 -25.14 10.70 26.40
N ALA A 367 -25.61 11.95 26.29
CA ALA A 367 -26.39 12.41 25.16
C ALA A 367 -25.59 12.33 23.85
N SER A 368 -24.32 12.73 23.86
CA SER A 368 -23.45 12.65 22.68
C SER A 368 -23.23 11.20 22.23
N LEU A 369 -23.08 10.26 23.17
CA LEU A 369 -22.99 8.83 22.87
C LEU A 369 -24.30 8.30 22.28
N ALA A 370 -25.46 8.67 22.85
CA ALA A 370 -26.76 8.27 22.34
C ALA A 370 -27.01 8.79 20.92
N VAL A 371 -26.62 10.05 20.65
CA VAL A 371 -26.68 10.63 19.30
C VAL A 371 -25.75 9.90 18.34
N ALA A 372 -24.52 9.59 18.74
CA ALA A 372 -23.58 8.85 17.90
C ALA A 372 -24.10 7.44 17.55
N LEU A 373 -24.71 6.73 18.51
CA LEU A 373 -25.33 5.42 18.27
C LEU A 373 -26.56 5.52 17.36
N ALA A 374 -27.41 6.52 17.56
CA ALA A 374 -28.59 6.74 16.73
C ALA A 374 -28.20 7.05 15.28
N ILE A 375 -27.22 7.93 15.07
CA ILE A 375 -26.69 8.25 13.74
C ILE A 375 -26.03 7.00 13.12
N GLY A 376 -25.25 6.25 13.90
CA GLY A 376 -24.62 5.00 13.48
C GLY A 376 -25.62 3.97 12.97
N ALA A 377 -26.79 3.86 13.60
CA ALA A 377 -27.85 2.95 13.18
C ALA A 377 -28.63 3.43 11.94
N LEU A 378 -28.66 4.74 11.69
CA LEU A 378 -29.36 5.36 10.56
C LEU A 378 -28.49 5.48 9.30
N LEU A 379 -27.17 5.30 9.43
CA LEU A 379 -26.23 5.44 8.33
C LEU A 379 -26.43 4.33 7.27
N PRO A 380 -26.55 4.68 5.98
CA PRO A 380 -26.63 3.69 4.91
C PRO A 380 -25.41 2.77 4.88
N GLN A 381 -25.63 1.46 4.80
CA GLN A 381 -24.56 0.47 4.75
C GLN A 381 -24.28 0.07 3.30
N ASN A 382 -23.19 0.60 2.74
CA ASN A 382 -22.66 0.20 1.43
C ASN A 382 -21.29 -0.44 1.64
N LEU A 383 -21.04 -1.58 0.97
CA LEU A 383 -19.74 -2.27 1.06
C LEU A 383 -18.62 -1.46 0.37
N PHE A 384 -18.95 -0.83 -0.76
CA PHE A 384 -18.04 0.06 -1.49
C PHE A 384 -18.77 1.31 -1.97
N PRO A 385 -18.08 2.47 -2.01
CA PRO A 385 -18.57 3.58 -2.82
C PRO A 385 -18.57 3.16 -4.29
N PRO A 386 -19.53 3.63 -5.11
CA PRO A 386 -19.49 3.39 -6.55
C PRO A 386 -18.23 4.02 -7.13
N LEU A 387 -17.32 3.17 -7.63
CA LEU A 387 -16.10 3.59 -8.31
C LEU A 387 -16.38 3.69 -9.81
N SER A 388 -16.24 4.89 -10.38
CA SER A 388 -16.28 5.05 -11.82
C SER A 388 -14.97 4.54 -12.42
N GLN A 389 -15.02 3.36 -13.03
CA GLN A 389 -13.88 2.77 -13.76
C GLN A 389 -13.84 3.25 -15.23
N GLY A 390 -14.71 4.18 -15.62
CA GLY A 390 -14.82 4.65 -17.00
C GLY A 390 -15.48 3.67 -17.97
N GLU A 391 -16.03 2.56 -17.46
CA GLU A 391 -16.66 1.49 -18.22
C GLU A 391 -18.09 1.21 -17.70
N PHE A 392 -18.99 0.79 -18.59
CA PHE A 392 -20.33 0.33 -18.24
C PHE A 392 -20.71 -0.88 -19.10
N CYS A 393 -21.37 -1.86 -18.47
CA CYS A 393 -21.89 -3.03 -19.17
C CYS A 393 -23.36 -2.81 -19.50
N ALA A 394 -23.71 -2.91 -20.78
CA ALA A 394 -25.09 -2.91 -21.23
C ALA A 394 -25.49 -4.33 -21.59
N VAL A 395 -26.49 -4.88 -20.89
CA VAL A 395 -27.06 -6.19 -21.20
C VAL A 395 -28.42 -5.96 -21.86
N TRP A 396 -28.57 -6.43 -23.10
CA TRP A 396 -29.87 -6.41 -23.76
C TRP A 396 -30.70 -7.62 -23.32
N PRO A 397 -32.01 -7.45 -23.04
CA PRO A 397 -32.88 -8.58 -22.72
C PRO A 397 -32.92 -9.55 -23.90
N ARG A 398 -32.87 -10.86 -23.61
CA ARG A 398 -33.02 -11.90 -24.63
C ARG A 398 -34.41 -11.81 -25.25
N GLY A 399 -34.46 -11.61 -26.57
CA GLY A 399 -35.64 -11.71 -27.43
C GLY A 399 -35.23 -12.37 -28.72
#